data_AF-A0A9X3Z5S8-F1
#
_entry.id   AF-A0A9X3Z5S8-F1
#
_cell.length_a   1.000
_cell.length_b   1.000
_cell.length_c   1.000
_cell.angle_alpha   90.00
_cell.angle_beta   90.00
_cell.angle_gamma   90.00
#
_symmetry.space_group_name_H-M   'P 1'
#
loop_
_entity.id
_entity.type
_entity.pdbx_description
1 polymer ?
#
loop_
_entity_poly.entity_id
_entity_poly.type
_entity_poly.pdbx_seq_one_letter_code
_entity_poly.pdbx_strand_id
1 'polypeptide(L)'
;MNHKQKLASLVLFFSILMTATPTFAADNVLVTGTKNMLNDVLKWLLILIPATAAVAISYQNWLKKSTEEPAEIAAKSKLIKKYMVAAVIGECSAAIVKLVLSYYGVNADI
;
A
#
# COMPACT_ATOMS: atom_id res chain seq x y z
N MET A 1 30.58 21.72 50.93
CA MET A 1 30.67 20.34 50.40
C MET A 1 32.13 20.02 50.12
N ASN A 2 32.67 19.04 50.84
CA ASN A 2 34.10 18.70 50.78
C ASN A 2 34.46 18.08 49.42
N HIS A 3 35.70 18.26 48.95
CA HIS A 3 36.17 17.77 47.64
C HIS A 3 35.85 16.28 47.41
N LYS A 4 35.96 15.46 48.46
CA LYS A 4 35.63 14.03 48.44
C LYS A 4 34.14 13.76 48.19
N GLN A 5 33.24 14.62 48.68
CA GLN A 5 31.79 14.50 48.45
C GLN A 5 31.41 14.90 47.02
N LYS A 6 32.10 15.89 46.42
CA LYS A 6 31.93 16.25 45.00
C LYS A 6 32.31 15.10 44.07
N LEU A 7 33.44 14.46 44.33
CA LEU A 7 33.89 13.29 43.57
C LEU A 7 32.95 12.09 43.73
N ALA A 8 32.50 11.80 44.96
CA ALA A 8 31.55 10.72 45.21
C ALA A 8 30.22 10.95 44.46
N SER A 9 29.70 12.18 44.47
CA SER A 9 28.45 12.52 43.77
C SER A 9 28.61 12.50 42.25
N LEU A 10 29.79 12.85 41.72
CA LEU A 10 30.10 12.77 40.29
C LEU A 10 30.15 11.31 39.80
N VAL A 11 30.80 10.43 40.57
CA VAL A 11 30.89 8.99 40.24
C VAL A 11 29.51 8.36 40.24
N LEU A 12 28.68 8.68 41.24
CA LEU A 12 27.31 8.17 41.34
C LEU A 12 26.43 8.62 40.16
N PHE A 13 26.57 9.88 39.72
CA PHE A 13 25.87 10.40 38.55
C PHE A 13 26.31 9.70 37.25
N PHE A 14 27.62 9.47 37.07
CA PHE A 14 28.15 8.78 35.89
C PHE A 14 27.75 7.29 35.86
N SER A 15 27.68 6.63 37.02
CA SER A 15 27.22 5.24 37.12
C SER A 15 25.74 5.08 36.76
N ILE A 16 24.89 6.03 37.14
CA ILE A 16 23.45 6.02 36.76
C ILE A 16 23.27 6.24 35.25
N LEU A 17 24.10 7.10 34.64
CA LEU A 17 24.10 7.30 33.19
C LEU A 17 24.56 6.06 32.41
N MET A 18 25.49 5.28 32.97
CA MET A 18 26.01 4.06 32.35
C MET A 18 25.07 2.85 32.48
N THR A 19 24.15 2.86 33.45
CA THR A 19 23.11 1.82 33.63
C THR A 19 21.74 2.21 33.08
N ALA A 20 21.60 3.43 32.56
CA ALA A 20 20.40 3.87 31.87
C ALA A 20 20.27 3.11 30.54
N THR A 21 19.47 2.05 30.54
CA THR A 21 19.10 1.34 29.31
C THR A 21 18.13 2.22 28.50
N PRO A 22 18.44 2.56 27.23
CA PRO A 22 17.47 3.25 26.38
C PRO A 22 16.27 2.33 26.17
N THR A 23 15.12 2.71 26.74
CA THR A 23 13.86 2.04 26.48
C THR A 23 13.26 2.68 25.23
N PHE A 24 13.45 2.06 24.08
CA PHE A 24 12.71 2.43 22.88
C PHE A 24 11.27 1.93 23.03
N ALA A 25 10.29 2.79 22.76
CA ALA A 25 8.92 2.32 22.58
C ALA A 25 8.93 1.32 21.41
N ALA A 26 8.70 0.04 21.69
CA ALA A 26 8.60 -0.96 20.63
C ALA A 26 7.39 -0.62 19.75
N ASP A 27 7.59 -0.56 18.44
CA ASP A 27 6.49 -0.39 17.49
C ASP A 27 5.47 -1.52 17.68
N ASN A 28 4.19 -1.16 17.70
CA ASN A 28 3.12 -2.14 17.90
C ASN A 28 3.08 -3.08 16.67
N VAL A 29 3.44 -4.34 16.89
CA VAL A 29 3.53 -5.38 15.84
C VAL A 29 2.24 -5.52 15.04
N LEU A 30 1.07 -5.35 15.67
CA LEU A 30 -0.21 -5.40 14.98
C LEU A 30 -0.38 -4.20 14.05
N VAL A 31 0.02 -3.00 14.48
CA VAL A 31 -0.04 -1.79 13.66
C VAL A 31 0.89 -1.91 12.45
N THR A 32 2.12 -2.39 12.65
CA THR A 32 3.09 -2.58 11.55
C THR A 32 2.64 -3.69 10.59
N GLY A 33 2.15 -4.82 11.11
CA GLY A 33 1.64 -5.92 10.30
C GLY A 33 0.43 -5.52 9.43
N THR A 34 -0.52 -4.75 10.00
CA THR A 34 -1.66 -4.24 9.22
C THR A 34 -1.23 -3.25 8.14
N LYS A 35 -0.26 -2.37 8.43
CA LYS A 35 0.28 -1.44 7.40
C LYS A 35 0.88 -2.20 6.22
N ASN A 36 1.65 -3.27 6.48
CA ASN A 36 2.24 -4.10 5.43
C ASN A 36 1.18 -4.83 4.61
N MET A 37 0.20 -5.45 5.28
CA MET A 37 -0.91 -6.12 4.60
C MET A 37 -1.67 -5.16 3.67
N LEU A 38 -1.96 -3.95 4.17
CA LEU A 38 -2.71 -2.95 3.41
C LEU A 38 -1.90 -2.44 2.20
N ASN A 39 -0.58 -2.27 2.38
CA ASN A 39 0.36 -1.96 1.30
C ASN A 39 0.35 -3.04 0.21
N ASP A 40 0.48 -4.29 0.59
CA ASP A 40 0.52 -5.42 -0.34
C ASP A 40 -0.78 -5.54 -1.12
N VAL A 41 -1.93 -5.50 -0.42
CA VAL A 41 -3.25 -5.58 -1.05
C VAL A 41 -3.43 -4.44 -2.06
N LEU A 42 -3.11 -3.21 -1.70
CA LEU A 42 -3.25 -2.06 -2.60
C LEU A 42 -2.28 -2.12 -3.78
N LYS A 43 -1.06 -2.63 -3.59
CA LYS A 43 -0.10 -2.87 -4.68
C LYS A 43 -0.65 -3.90 -5.67
N TRP A 44 -1.17 -5.02 -5.17
CA TRP A 44 -1.79 -6.05 -6.01
C TRP A 44 -3.05 -5.56 -6.70
N LEU A 45 -3.87 -4.74 -6.04
CA LEU A 45 -5.11 -4.23 -6.62
C LEU A 45 -4.83 -3.34 -7.86
N LEU A 46 -3.84 -2.44 -7.76
CA LEU A 46 -3.40 -1.58 -8.88
C LEU A 46 -2.78 -2.37 -10.04
N ILE A 47 -2.27 -3.58 -9.80
CA ILE A 47 -1.74 -4.45 -10.86
C ILE A 47 -2.85 -5.30 -11.48
N LEU A 48 -3.73 -5.87 -10.65
CA LEU A 48 -4.74 -6.82 -11.07
C LEU A 48 -5.91 -6.16 -11.81
N ILE A 49 -6.32 -4.94 -11.43
CA ILE A 49 -7.40 -4.23 -12.12
C ILE A 49 -7.08 -4.04 -13.62
N PRO A 50 -5.94 -3.43 -14.01
CA PRO A 50 -5.63 -3.27 -15.43
C PRO A 50 -5.34 -4.61 -16.11
N ALA A 51 -4.72 -5.57 -15.43
CA ALA A 51 -4.45 -6.88 -16.01
C ALA A 51 -5.74 -7.65 -16.35
N THR A 52 -6.68 -7.72 -15.41
CA THR A 52 -7.96 -8.41 -15.62
C THR A 52 -8.83 -7.70 -16.66
N ALA A 53 -8.82 -6.36 -16.67
CA ALA A 53 -9.48 -5.58 -17.69
C ALA A 53 -8.89 -5.82 -19.09
N ALA A 54 -7.56 -5.88 -19.21
CA ALA A 54 -6.88 -6.17 -20.47
C ALA A 54 -7.27 -7.57 -21.02
N VAL A 55 -7.36 -8.58 -20.15
CA VAL A 55 -7.81 -9.93 -20.52
C VAL A 55 -9.29 -9.93 -20.94
N ALA A 56 -10.17 -9.27 -20.20
CA ALA A 56 -11.59 -9.18 -20.56
C ALA A 56 -11.79 -8.44 -21.90
N ILE A 57 -11.06 -7.34 -22.12
CA ILE A 57 -11.11 -6.56 -23.36
C ILE A 57 -10.56 -7.38 -24.53
N SER A 58 -9.44 -8.08 -24.37
CA SER A 58 -8.87 -8.91 -25.44
C SER A 58 -9.78 -10.08 -25.80
N TYR A 59 -10.42 -10.72 -24.81
CA TYR A 59 -11.41 -11.78 -25.04
C TYR A 59 -12.62 -11.28 -25.82
N GLN A 60 -13.19 -10.12 -25.44
CA GLN A 60 -14.32 -9.54 -26.18
C GLN A 60 -13.93 -9.10 -27.60
N ASN A 61 -12.71 -8.60 -27.80
CA ASN A 61 -12.19 -8.27 -29.12
C ASN A 61 -12.03 -9.52 -29.99
N TRP A 62 -11.57 -10.64 -29.41
CA TRP A 62 -11.51 -11.89 -30.14
C TRP A 62 -12.90 -12.36 -30.56
N LEU A 63 -13.86 -12.41 -29.64
CA LEU A 63 -15.24 -12.77 -29.97
C LEU A 63 -15.88 -11.85 -31.01
N LYS A 64 -15.51 -10.56 -31.02
CA LYS A 64 -15.96 -9.59 -32.03
C LYS A 64 -15.42 -9.89 -33.41
N LYS A 65 -14.20 -10.44 -33.52
CA LYS A 65 -13.61 -10.86 -34.80
C LYS A 65 -14.21 -12.17 -35.34
N SER A 66 -14.86 -12.96 -34.49
CA SER A 66 -15.44 -14.25 -34.84
C SER A 66 -16.90 -14.19 -35.28
N THR A 67 -17.50 -13.00 -35.33
CA THR A 67 -18.89 -12.79 -35.74
C THR A 67 -18.94 -11.70 -36.81
N GLU A 68 -19.82 -11.87 -37.80
CA GLU A 68 -20.09 -10.90 -38.87
C GLU A 68 -21.39 -10.14 -38.62
N GLU A 69 -22.18 -10.54 -37.62
CA GLU A 69 -23.47 -9.93 -37.29
C GLU A 69 -23.29 -8.54 -36.67
N PRO A 70 -23.79 -7.46 -37.32
CA PRO A 70 -23.58 -6.09 -36.84
C PRO A 70 -24.13 -5.83 -35.44
N ALA A 71 -25.24 -6.49 -35.07
CA ALA A 71 -25.84 -6.36 -33.76
C ALA A 71 -24.93 -6.92 -32.64
N GLU A 72 -24.29 -8.06 -32.88
CA GLU A 72 -23.37 -8.67 -31.93
C GLU A 72 -22.07 -7.86 -31.80
N ILE A 73 -21.55 -7.36 -32.92
CA ILE A 73 -20.37 -6.49 -32.97
C ILE A 73 -20.60 -5.22 -32.15
N ALA A 74 -21.79 -4.62 -32.25
CA ALA A 74 -22.18 -3.44 -31.48
C ALA A 74 -22.28 -3.75 -29.98
N ALA A 75 -22.89 -4.88 -29.61
CA ALA A 75 -23.00 -5.34 -28.22
C ALA A 75 -21.61 -5.55 -27.58
N LYS A 76 -20.71 -6.27 -28.25
CA LYS A 76 -19.34 -6.52 -27.76
C LYS A 76 -18.53 -5.22 -27.65
N SER A 77 -18.70 -4.29 -28.59
CA SER A 77 -18.05 -2.96 -28.52
C SER A 77 -18.54 -2.13 -27.33
N LYS A 78 -19.82 -2.26 -26.96
CA LYS A 78 -20.37 -1.64 -25.73
C LYS A 78 -19.77 -2.26 -24.47
N LEU A 79 -19.57 -3.59 -24.45
CA LEU A 79 -18.93 -4.28 -23.33
C LEU A 79 -17.47 -3.85 -23.15
N ILE A 80 -16.69 -3.78 -24.23
CA ILE A 80 -15.30 -3.29 -24.20
C ILE A 80 -15.21 -1.91 -23.55
N LYS A 81 -16.08 -0.98 -23.95
CA LYS A 81 -16.14 0.37 -23.35
C LYS A 81 -16.47 0.32 -21.86
N LYS A 82 -17.41 -0.54 -21.45
CA LYS A 82 -17.75 -0.72 -20.02
C LYS A 82 -16.58 -1.25 -19.21
N TYR A 83 -15.86 -2.26 -19.72
CA TYR A 83 -14.68 -2.79 -19.03
C TYR A 83 -13.57 -1.75 -18.88
N MET A 84 -13.34 -0.93 -19.92
CA MET A 84 -12.37 0.16 -19.87
C MET A 84 -12.74 1.21 -18.81
N VAL A 85 -14.01 1.65 -18.78
CA VAL A 85 -14.47 2.64 -17.79
C VAL A 85 -14.41 2.06 -16.37
N ALA A 86 -14.82 0.80 -16.19
CA ALA A 86 -14.74 0.13 -14.88
C ALA A 86 -13.30 0.01 -14.39
N ALA A 87 -12.36 -0.32 -15.27
CA ALA A 87 -10.94 -0.41 -14.95
C ALA A 87 -10.37 0.94 -14.49
N VAL A 88 -10.68 2.02 -15.23
CA VAL A 88 -10.23 3.37 -14.87
C VAL A 88 -10.79 3.81 -13.51
N ILE A 89 -12.09 3.60 -13.28
CA ILE A 89 -12.70 3.96 -11.99
C ILE A 89 -12.10 3.14 -10.85
N GLY A 90 -11.90 1.84 -11.04
CA GLY A 90 -11.28 0.95 -10.04
C GLY A 90 -9.85 1.39 -9.71
N GLU A 91 -9.05 1.66 -10.74
CA GLU A 91 -7.65 2.08 -10.60
C GLU A 91 -7.54 3.43 -9.89
N CYS A 92 -8.34 4.42 -10.30
CA CYS A 92 -8.36 5.73 -9.64
C CYS A 92 -8.79 5.62 -8.17
N SER A 93 -9.81 4.80 -7.88
CA SER A 93 -10.29 4.63 -6.50
C SER A 93 -9.20 3.99 -5.62
N ALA A 94 -8.55 2.94 -6.13
CA ALA A 94 -7.46 2.26 -5.44
C ALA A 94 -6.25 3.17 -5.22
N ALA A 95 -5.90 3.99 -6.23
CA ALA A 95 -4.81 4.94 -6.16
C ALA A 95 -5.09 6.04 -5.12
N ILE A 96 -6.31 6.58 -5.08
CA ILE A 96 -6.73 7.56 -4.07
C ILE A 96 -6.64 6.97 -2.67
N VAL A 97 -7.17 5.76 -2.46
CA VAL A 97 -7.11 5.09 -1.15
C VAL A 97 -5.65 4.89 -0.71
N LYS A 98 -4.79 4.43 -1.62
CA LYS A 98 -3.35 4.28 -1.35
C LYS A 98 -2.67 5.60 -1.04
N LEU A 99 -2.99 6.67 -1.76
CA LEU A 99 -2.46 8.01 -1.53
C LEU A 99 -2.87 8.57 -0.17
N VAL A 100 -4.12 8.35 0.26
CA VAL A 100 -4.54 8.76 1.62
C VAL A 100 -3.78 7.95 2.67
N LEU A 101 -3.64 6.65 2.47
CA LEU A 101 -2.98 5.75 3.42
C LEU A 101 -1.46 5.97 3.52
N SER A 102 -0.80 6.48 2.46
CA SER A 102 0.62 6.82 2.52
C SER A 102 0.93 7.90 3.57
N TYR A 103 0.00 8.83 3.83
CA TYR A 103 0.16 9.81 4.92
C TYR A 103 0.19 9.16 6.32
N TYR A 104 -0.29 7.93 6.47
CA TYR A 104 -0.30 7.16 7.72
C TYR A 104 0.84 6.13 7.80
N GLY A 105 1.80 6.19 6.87
CA GLY A 105 2.96 5.29 6.82
C GLY A 105 2.69 3.96 6.12
N VAL A 106 1.61 3.86 5.34
CA VAL A 106 1.37 2.76 4.39
C VAL A 106 2.04 3.18 3.08
N ASN A 107 3.37 3.13 3.08
CA ASN A 107 4.20 3.55 1.95
C ASN A 107 4.62 2.34 1.14
N ALA A 108 4.48 2.42 -0.18
CA ALA A 108 5.02 1.40 -1.07
C ALA A 108 6.49 1.71 -1.33
N ASP A 109 7.38 0.88 -0.80
CA ASP A 109 8.62 0.61 -1.52
C ASP A 109 8.21 -0.06 -2.83
N ILE A 110 8.45 0.64 -3.94
CA ILE A 110 8.16 0.12 -5.28
C ILE A 110 9.08 -1.06 -5.53
#